data_AF-A0A1L9VCA5-F1
#
_entry.id   AF-A0A1L9VCA5-F1
#
_cell.length_a   1.000
_cell.length_b   1.000
_cell.length_c   1.000
_cell.angle_alpha   90.00
_cell.angle_beta   90.00
_cell.angle_gamma   90.00
#
_symmetry.space_group_name_H-M   'P 1'
#
loop_
_entity.id
_entity.type
_entity.pdbx_description
1 polymer ?
#
loop_
_entity_poly.entity_id
_entity_poly.type
_entity_poly.pdbx_seq_one_letter_code
_entity_poly.pdbx_strand_id
1 'polypeptide(L)'
;MKLIHTLAGVSLLFGLIQAQTNPEFDRHCNPVPSSPAEVEVEPGVFATYHCNKFVHQNGYKQQLPAATTGDCAKECAKRDDHAKCVWWNNRCCFYEPTTTTHDVAGGIYITYRKDCDKAKENEINNLNQQIRDKQTELESCQGHNALIEAAAQQCATDLETCQANGGGGGSGGDGSGGGGSGNSRDCASGGQTGDNFVVHGVKWGLVCDRTFTGLASEQGGVNGVTFDECLKQCADRYRQGQNNCWSVDYHAASQQCKFKRFLGNDRHNSPGWCRAKALSQA
;
A
#
# COMPACT_ATOMS: atom_id res chain seq x y z
N MET A 1 -42.75 38.92 -47.42
CA MET A 1 -42.28 37.53 -47.59
C MET A 1 -41.62 37.10 -46.29
N LYS A 2 -42.15 36.06 -45.66
CA LYS A 2 -41.99 35.73 -44.23
C LYS A 2 -40.73 34.87 -43.98
N LEU A 3 -39.74 35.45 -43.28
CA LEU A 3 -38.73 34.74 -42.50
C LEU A 3 -39.42 34.15 -41.25
N ILE A 4 -39.94 32.93 -41.30
CA ILE A 4 -40.46 32.22 -40.12
C ILE A 4 -40.12 30.73 -40.25
N HIS A 5 -38.84 30.34 -40.23
CA HIS A 5 -38.49 28.90 -40.17
C HIS A 5 -37.24 28.56 -39.34
N THR A 6 -36.53 29.53 -38.75
CA THR A 6 -35.23 29.28 -38.08
C THR A 6 -35.22 29.35 -36.55
N LEU A 7 -36.38 29.48 -35.90
CA LEU A 7 -36.47 29.63 -34.43
C LEU A 7 -36.96 28.39 -33.67
N ALA A 8 -37.36 27.31 -34.35
CA ALA A 8 -37.82 26.07 -33.69
C ALA A 8 -36.68 25.06 -33.42
N GLY A 9 -35.51 25.20 -34.06
CA GLY A 9 -34.42 24.23 -33.94
C GLY A 9 -33.51 24.41 -32.71
N VAL A 10 -33.48 25.61 -32.12
CA VAL A 10 -32.55 25.91 -31.01
C VAL A 10 -33.14 25.48 -29.66
N SER A 11 -34.46 25.54 -29.48
CA SER A 11 -35.11 25.13 -28.22
C SER A 11 -35.03 23.62 -27.96
N LEU A 12 -34.93 22.79 -29.01
CA LEU A 12 -34.72 21.34 -28.90
C LEU A 12 -33.28 20.98 -28.48
N LEU A 13 -32.29 21.81 -28.82
CA LEU A 13 -30.90 21.59 -28.44
C LEU A 13 -30.62 21.94 -26.96
N PHE A 14 -31.31 22.94 -26.39
CA PHE A 14 -31.19 23.23 -24.96
C PHE A 14 -31.84 22.17 -24.05
N GLY A 15 -32.87 21.46 -24.54
CA GLY A 15 -33.45 20.31 -23.83
C GLY A 15 -32.52 19.08 -23.78
N LEU A 16 -31.70 18.88 -24.82
CA LEU A 16 -30.74 17.78 -24.90
C LEU A 16 -29.44 18.02 -24.12
N ILE A 17 -29.12 19.27 -23.75
CA ILE A 17 -27.88 19.60 -23.01
C ILE A 17 -28.08 19.55 -21.49
N GLN A 18 -29.30 19.76 -20.97
CA GLN A 18 -29.60 19.46 -19.56
C GLN A 18 -29.86 17.96 -19.31
N ALA A 19 -30.01 17.18 -20.37
CA ALA A 19 -29.83 15.73 -20.36
C ALA A 19 -28.34 15.35 -20.51
N GLN A 20 -27.41 16.16 -19.99
CA GLN A 20 -26.16 15.63 -19.41
C GLN A 20 -26.55 14.81 -18.20
N THR A 21 -27.12 13.65 -18.52
CA THR A 21 -27.65 12.69 -17.61
C THR A 21 -26.54 12.30 -16.67
N ASN A 22 -26.79 12.51 -15.39
CA ASN A 22 -25.94 11.93 -14.37
C ASN A 22 -25.98 10.41 -14.61
N PRO A 23 -24.89 9.76 -15.07
CA PRO A 23 -24.93 8.38 -15.55
C PRO A 23 -25.31 7.41 -14.44
N GLU A 24 -24.97 7.75 -13.19
CA GLU A 24 -25.41 7.02 -12.01
C GLU A 24 -26.92 7.17 -11.77
N PHE A 25 -27.50 8.32 -12.08
CA PHE A 25 -28.94 8.51 -11.99
C PHE A 25 -29.67 7.64 -13.00
N ASP A 26 -29.29 7.70 -14.27
CA ASP A 26 -29.93 6.90 -15.32
C ASP A 26 -29.81 5.39 -15.05
N ARG A 27 -28.65 4.95 -14.58
CA ARG A 27 -28.38 3.54 -14.26
C ARG A 27 -29.41 2.95 -13.29
N HIS A 28 -29.87 3.73 -12.31
CA HIS A 28 -30.76 3.26 -11.25
C HIS A 28 -32.21 3.72 -11.41
N CYS A 29 -32.43 4.85 -12.07
CA CYS A 29 -33.74 5.47 -12.18
C CYS A 29 -34.43 5.23 -13.52
N ASN A 30 -33.66 4.83 -14.54
CA ASN A 30 -34.17 4.37 -15.83
C ASN A 30 -33.65 2.95 -16.15
N PRO A 31 -33.84 1.96 -15.24
CA PRO A 31 -33.27 0.64 -15.44
C PRO A 31 -33.97 -0.12 -16.57
N VAL A 32 -33.26 -1.05 -17.20
CA VAL A 32 -33.86 -2.01 -18.13
C VAL A 32 -34.89 -2.86 -17.36
N PRO A 33 -36.06 -3.20 -17.92
CA PRO A 33 -37.17 -3.86 -17.19
C PRO A 33 -36.82 -5.17 -16.47
N SER A 34 -35.71 -5.83 -16.82
CA SER A 34 -35.21 -7.06 -16.20
C SER A 34 -34.29 -6.81 -14.99
N SER A 35 -34.05 -5.56 -14.60
CA SER A 35 -33.12 -5.23 -13.52
C SER A 35 -33.75 -5.54 -12.16
N PRO A 36 -33.01 -6.16 -11.22
CA PRO A 36 -33.51 -6.41 -9.88
C PRO A 36 -33.79 -5.10 -9.15
N ALA A 37 -34.86 -5.09 -8.33
CA ALA A 37 -35.25 -3.92 -7.54
C ALA A 37 -34.25 -3.59 -6.41
N GLU A 38 -33.47 -4.57 -5.99
CA GLU A 38 -32.36 -4.41 -5.04
C GLU A 38 -31.04 -4.82 -5.69
N VAL A 39 -29.97 -4.10 -5.35
CA VAL A 39 -28.62 -4.35 -5.86
C VAL A 39 -27.69 -4.64 -4.69
N GLU A 40 -26.96 -5.75 -4.75
CA GLU A 40 -25.89 -6.05 -3.79
C GLU A 40 -24.69 -5.13 -4.07
N VAL A 41 -24.38 -4.22 -3.15
CA VAL A 41 -23.33 -3.21 -3.33
C VAL A 41 -22.00 -3.65 -2.72
N GLU A 42 -22.07 -4.46 -1.67
CA GLU A 42 -20.97 -5.22 -1.08
C GLU A 42 -21.56 -6.52 -0.50
N PRO A 43 -20.74 -7.55 -0.26
CA PRO A 43 -21.26 -8.85 0.16
C PRO A 43 -22.14 -8.75 1.41
N GLY A 44 -23.40 -9.14 1.29
CA GLY A 44 -24.39 -9.06 2.37
C GLY A 44 -25.04 -7.67 2.58
N VAL A 45 -24.75 -6.67 1.74
CA VAL A 45 -25.43 -5.36 1.79
C VAL A 45 -26.17 -5.12 0.50
N PHE A 46 -27.49 -5.03 0.61
CA PHE A 46 -28.40 -4.83 -0.51
C PHE A 46 -29.00 -3.44 -0.43
N ALA A 47 -28.87 -2.67 -1.51
CA ALA A 47 -29.36 -1.31 -1.62
C ALA A 47 -30.59 -1.23 -2.53
N THR A 48 -31.52 -0.36 -2.16
CA THR A 48 -32.67 0.04 -2.98
C THR A 48 -32.54 1.54 -3.26
N TYR A 49 -32.67 1.91 -4.53
CA TYR A 49 -32.55 3.28 -4.99
C TYR A 49 -33.93 3.87 -5.27
N HIS A 50 -34.27 4.94 -4.57
CA HIS A 50 -35.53 5.66 -4.70
C HIS A 50 -35.30 6.96 -5.46
N CYS A 51 -35.77 6.97 -6.70
CA CYS A 51 -35.46 8.01 -7.66
C CYS A 51 -36.37 9.23 -7.55
N ASN A 52 -35.81 10.39 -7.87
CA ASN A 52 -36.43 11.70 -7.68
C ASN A 52 -36.90 11.92 -6.24
N LYS A 53 -36.22 11.30 -5.26
CA LYS A 53 -36.52 11.43 -3.84
C LYS A 53 -35.35 12.11 -3.14
N PHE A 54 -35.66 13.06 -2.27
CA PHE A 54 -34.69 13.78 -1.47
C PHE A 54 -35.21 13.96 -0.04
N VAL A 55 -34.32 14.28 0.89
CA VAL A 55 -34.63 14.44 2.32
C VAL A 55 -34.58 15.91 2.69
N HIS A 56 -35.52 16.39 3.51
CA HIS A 56 -35.59 17.80 3.90
C HIS A 56 -34.33 18.27 4.63
N GLN A 57 -33.83 19.48 4.31
CA GLN A 57 -32.54 19.97 4.81
C GLN A 57 -32.47 20.12 6.34
N ASN A 58 -33.61 20.31 7.01
CA ASN A 58 -33.70 20.52 8.46
C ASN A 58 -33.11 19.38 9.31
N GLY A 59 -32.95 18.17 8.75
CA GLY A 59 -32.33 17.04 9.42
C GLY A 59 -30.92 16.72 8.93
N TYR A 60 -30.26 17.62 8.20
CA TYR A 60 -28.93 17.37 7.64
C TYR A 60 -27.89 17.17 8.74
N LYS A 61 -27.14 16.07 8.68
CA LYS A 61 -26.05 15.76 9.60
C LYS A 61 -24.69 16.03 8.99
N GLN A 62 -24.45 15.45 7.81
CA GLN A 62 -23.11 15.36 7.23
C GLN A 62 -23.21 15.11 5.72
N GLN A 63 -22.14 15.45 5.00
CA GLN A 63 -21.89 14.93 3.66
C GLN A 63 -20.51 14.32 3.55
N LEU A 64 -20.38 13.30 2.72
CA LEU A 64 -19.11 12.70 2.32
C LEU A 64 -19.00 12.71 0.79
N PRO A 65 -17.79 12.83 0.22
CA PRO A 65 -17.59 12.58 -1.19
C PRO A 65 -17.95 11.12 -1.50
N ALA A 66 -18.73 10.89 -2.56
CA ALA A 66 -19.11 9.56 -3.01
C ALA A 66 -19.23 9.56 -4.53
N ALA A 67 -18.26 8.91 -5.20
CA ALA A 67 -18.18 8.91 -6.66
C ALA A 67 -19.41 8.22 -7.30
N THR A 68 -19.98 7.22 -6.63
CA THR A 68 -21.14 6.46 -7.11
C THR A 68 -22.24 6.37 -6.06
N THR A 69 -23.44 6.03 -6.51
CA THR A 69 -24.59 5.72 -5.64
C THR A 69 -24.31 4.49 -4.76
N GLY A 70 -23.60 3.49 -5.31
CA GLY A 70 -23.16 2.30 -4.58
C GLY A 70 -22.18 2.61 -3.45
N ASP A 71 -21.24 3.54 -3.65
CA ASP A 71 -20.35 3.98 -2.58
C ASP A 71 -21.13 4.67 -1.45
N CYS A 72 -22.12 5.49 -1.81
CA CYS A 72 -23.00 6.11 -0.82
C CYS A 72 -23.83 5.06 -0.05
N ALA A 73 -24.30 4.01 -0.71
CA ALA A 73 -25.00 2.91 -0.05
C ALA A 73 -24.12 2.17 0.97
N LYS A 74 -22.83 1.93 0.65
CA LYS A 74 -21.86 1.33 1.58
C LYS A 74 -21.59 2.24 2.78
N GLU A 75 -21.35 3.52 2.54
CA GLU A 75 -21.16 4.49 3.63
C GLU A 75 -22.40 4.61 4.50
N CYS A 76 -23.60 4.55 3.91
CA CYS A 76 -24.85 4.48 4.65
C CYS A 76 -24.91 3.23 5.53
N ALA A 77 -24.55 2.07 4.98
CA ALA A 77 -24.58 0.81 5.69
C ALA A 77 -23.60 0.76 6.88
N LYS A 78 -22.48 1.47 6.83
CA LYS A 78 -21.51 1.54 7.94
C LYS A 78 -22.03 2.30 9.16
N ARG A 79 -23.11 3.06 9.04
CA ARG A 79 -23.62 3.90 10.13
C ARG A 79 -24.53 3.12 11.07
N ASP A 80 -24.33 3.34 12.36
CA ASP A 80 -25.17 2.79 13.42
C ASP A 80 -26.30 3.74 13.85
N ASP A 81 -26.28 4.99 13.39
CA ASP A 81 -27.26 6.00 13.76
C ASP A 81 -28.52 5.99 12.89
N HIS A 82 -28.68 4.97 12.05
CA HIS A 82 -29.79 4.77 11.11
C HIS A 82 -30.12 6.00 10.25
N ALA A 83 -29.10 6.82 9.94
CA ALA A 83 -29.27 8.02 9.14
C ALA A 83 -29.90 7.71 7.78
N LYS A 84 -30.77 8.62 7.33
CA LYS A 84 -31.27 8.60 5.95
C LYS A 84 -30.17 9.06 5.02
N CYS A 85 -29.99 8.36 3.90
CA CYS A 85 -28.90 8.64 2.97
C CYS A 85 -29.45 9.05 1.61
N VAL A 86 -28.86 10.10 1.05
CA VAL A 86 -29.20 10.59 -0.28
C VAL A 86 -27.92 10.78 -1.06
N TRP A 87 -27.88 10.26 -2.27
CA TRP A 87 -26.81 10.56 -3.20
C TRP A 87 -27.23 11.72 -4.12
N TRP A 88 -26.38 12.75 -4.19
CA TRP A 88 -26.60 13.96 -4.98
C TRP A 88 -25.27 14.60 -5.37
N ASN A 89 -25.09 14.95 -6.65
CA ASN A 89 -23.88 15.59 -7.18
C ASN A 89 -22.56 14.96 -6.68
N ASN A 90 -22.42 13.63 -6.79
CA ASN A 90 -21.24 12.88 -6.37
C ASN A 90 -20.92 13.02 -4.86
N ARG A 91 -21.96 13.20 -4.05
CA ARG A 91 -21.87 13.27 -2.59
C ARG A 91 -22.91 12.36 -1.97
N CYS A 92 -22.55 11.78 -0.84
CA CYS A 92 -23.47 11.09 0.04
C CYS A 92 -23.86 12.04 1.18
N CYS A 93 -25.11 12.45 1.21
CA CYS A 93 -25.68 13.32 2.23
C CYS A 93 -26.44 12.48 3.26
N PHE A 94 -26.15 12.68 4.54
CA PHE A 94 -26.74 11.97 5.66
C PHE A 94 -27.68 12.89 6.42
N TYR A 95 -28.83 12.34 6.79
CA TYR A 95 -29.89 13.04 7.48
C TYR A 95 -30.38 12.26 8.69
N GLU A 96 -31.06 12.92 9.61
CA GLU A 96 -31.71 12.28 10.75
C GLU A 96 -32.73 11.22 10.30
N PRO A 97 -32.85 10.09 11.03
CA PRO A 97 -33.78 9.00 10.68
C PRO A 97 -35.24 9.47 10.58
N THR A 98 -35.63 10.45 11.38
CA THR A 98 -36.99 10.99 11.48
C THR A 98 -37.32 11.98 10.36
N THR A 99 -36.34 12.43 9.57
CA THR A 99 -36.55 13.45 8.53
C THR A 99 -37.44 12.94 7.41
N THR A 100 -38.38 13.74 6.92
CA THR A 100 -39.29 13.33 5.83
C THR A 100 -38.62 13.36 4.45
N THR A 101 -39.04 12.46 3.58
CA THR A 101 -38.65 12.42 2.17
C THR A 101 -39.69 13.15 1.31
N HIS A 102 -39.26 13.77 0.22
CA HIS A 102 -40.12 14.46 -0.74
C HIS A 102 -39.55 14.34 -2.15
N ASP A 103 -40.35 14.70 -3.15
CA ASP A 103 -39.96 14.59 -4.55
C ASP A 103 -39.05 15.75 -4.98
N VAL A 104 -37.86 15.43 -5.47
CA VAL A 104 -36.89 16.38 -6.04
C VAL A 104 -36.19 15.73 -7.23
N ALA A 105 -36.24 16.40 -8.38
CA ALA A 105 -35.62 15.92 -9.61
C ALA A 105 -34.10 15.71 -9.43
N GLY A 106 -33.61 14.56 -9.86
CA GLY A 106 -32.17 14.23 -9.84
C GLY A 106 -31.63 13.69 -8.51
N GLY A 107 -32.45 13.64 -7.45
CA GLY A 107 -32.07 13.05 -6.17
C GLY A 107 -32.29 11.54 -6.11
N ILE A 108 -31.36 10.83 -5.46
CA ILE A 108 -31.50 9.40 -5.17
C ILE A 108 -31.46 9.19 -3.67
N TYR A 109 -32.62 8.89 -3.09
CA TYR A 109 -32.70 8.41 -1.71
C TYR A 109 -32.35 6.92 -1.69
N ILE A 110 -31.53 6.51 -0.73
CA ILE A 110 -31.02 5.14 -0.64
C ILE A 110 -31.53 4.51 0.64
N THR A 111 -32.16 3.34 0.52
CA THR A 111 -32.40 2.43 1.63
C THR A 111 -31.53 1.19 1.46
N TYR A 112 -31.20 0.52 2.56
CA TYR A 112 -30.40 -0.69 2.51
C TYR A 112 -30.88 -1.71 3.54
N ARG A 113 -30.57 -2.98 3.30
CA ARG A 113 -30.66 -4.04 4.28
C ARG A 113 -29.34 -4.79 4.36
N LYS A 114 -29.02 -5.27 5.56
CA LYS A 114 -27.87 -6.14 5.81
C LYS A 114 -28.37 -7.57 5.97
N ASP A 115 -27.85 -8.46 5.15
CA ASP A 115 -27.95 -9.90 5.33
C ASP A 115 -26.82 -10.34 6.26
N CYS A 116 -27.13 -10.40 7.56
CA CYS A 116 -26.14 -10.68 8.60
C CYS A 116 -25.50 -12.07 8.47
N ASP A 117 -26.17 -13.02 7.84
CA ASP A 117 -25.65 -14.39 7.69
C ASP A 117 -24.63 -14.45 6.55
N LYS A 118 -24.93 -13.83 5.41
CA LYS A 118 -23.95 -13.65 4.32
C LYS A 118 -22.77 -12.78 4.72
N ALA A 119 -22.99 -11.73 5.51
CA ALA A 119 -21.92 -10.87 5.98
C ALA A 119 -20.92 -11.66 6.85
N LYS A 120 -21.43 -12.48 7.78
CA LYS A 120 -20.62 -13.35 8.64
C LYS A 120 -19.90 -14.44 7.85
N GLU A 121 -20.55 -15.07 6.88
CA GLU A 121 -19.92 -16.10 6.04
C GLU A 121 -18.71 -15.54 5.28
N ASN A 122 -18.81 -14.32 4.73
CA ASN A 122 -17.70 -13.67 4.06
C ASN A 122 -16.56 -13.30 5.01
N GLU A 123 -16.88 -12.82 6.21
CA GLU A 123 -15.88 -12.55 7.26
C GLU A 123 -15.13 -13.83 7.65
N ILE A 124 -15.86 -14.93 7.87
CA ILE A 124 -15.28 -16.25 8.17
C ILE A 124 -14.38 -16.73 7.01
N ASN A 125 -14.83 -16.58 5.76
CA ASN A 125 -14.04 -16.98 4.60
C ASN A 125 -12.74 -16.16 4.46
N ASN A 126 -12.79 -14.85 4.74
CA ASN A 126 -11.61 -14.00 4.74
C ASN A 126 -10.62 -14.41 5.85
N LEU A 127 -11.12 -14.62 7.08
CA LEU A 127 -10.30 -15.10 8.19
C LEU A 127 -9.65 -16.44 7.89
N ASN A 128 -10.41 -17.38 7.31
CA ASN A 128 -9.89 -18.68 6.89
C ASN A 128 -8.78 -18.56 5.82
N GLN A 129 -8.89 -17.61 4.90
CA GLN A 129 -7.82 -17.35 3.93
C GLN A 129 -6.57 -16.80 4.62
N GLN A 130 -6.71 -15.83 5.53
CA GLN A 130 -5.58 -15.28 6.29
C GLN A 130 -4.87 -16.35 7.12
N ILE A 131 -5.62 -17.28 7.71
CA ILE A 131 -5.06 -18.43 8.45
C ILE A 131 -4.21 -19.31 7.52
N ARG A 132 -4.72 -19.64 6.32
CA ARG A 132 -3.95 -20.42 5.34
C ARG A 132 -2.68 -19.73 4.90
N ASP A 133 -2.76 -18.43 4.57
CA ASP A 133 -1.60 -17.66 4.15
C ASP A 133 -0.52 -17.63 5.25
N LYS A 134 -0.94 -17.48 6.51
CA LYS A 134 -0.04 -17.53 7.68
C LYS A 134 0.56 -18.91 7.93
N GLN A 135 -0.19 -19.99 7.66
CA GLN A 135 0.35 -21.35 7.74
C GLN A 135 1.43 -21.57 6.69
N THR A 136 1.20 -21.13 5.44
CA THR A 136 2.22 -21.21 4.38
C THR A 136 3.46 -20.39 4.71
N GLU A 137 3.29 -19.19 5.29
CA GLU A 137 4.41 -18.37 5.75
C GLU A 137 5.22 -19.09 6.85
N LEU A 138 4.54 -19.73 7.81
CA LEU A 138 5.17 -20.50 8.88
C LEU A 138 5.96 -21.70 8.35
N GLU A 139 5.39 -22.48 7.43
CA GLU A 139 6.06 -23.61 6.78
C GLU A 139 7.31 -23.16 6.03
N SER A 140 7.24 -22.01 5.35
CA SER A 140 8.40 -21.42 4.67
C SER A 140 9.50 -21.03 5.66
N CYS A 141 9.16 -20.41 6.79
CA CYS A 141 10.11 -20.07 7.84
C CYS A 141 10.74 -21.32 8.47
N GLN A 142 9.96 -22.38 8.70
CA GLN A 142 10.48 -23.65 9.21
C GLN A 142 11.48 -24.28 8.24
N GLY A 143 11.18 -24.29 6.94
CA GLY A 143 12.11 -24.75 5.92
C GLY A 143 13.41 -23.92 5.88
N HIS A 144 13.30 -22.60 6.04
CA HIS A 144 14.48 -21.72 6.09
C HIS A 144 15.34 -21.98 7.34
N ASN A 145 14.73 -22.21 8.50
CA ASN A 145 15.45 -22.54 9.73
C ASN A 145 16.22 -23.85 9.59
N ALA A 146 15.61 -24.88 8.99
CA ALA A 146 16.30 -26.15 8.73
C ALA A 146 17.54 -25.98 7.83
N LEU A 147 17.47 -25.09 6.83
CA LEU A 147 18.62 -24.76 5.98
C LEU A 147 19.73 -24.03 6.74
N ILE A 148 19.37 -23.12 7.65
CA ILE A 148 20.33 -22.42 8.51
C ILE A 148 21.02 -23.42 9.44
N GLU A 149 20.26 -24.32 10.07
CA GLU A 149 20.80 -25.36 10.95
C GLU A 149 21.77 -26.28 10.21
N ALA A 150 21.40 -26.72 9.00
CA ALA A 150 22.29 -27.53 8.16
C ALA A 150 23.58 -26.77 7.78
N ALA A 151 23.47 -25.49 7.42
CA ALA A 151 24.64 -24.66 7.10
C ALA A 151 25.54 -24.44 8.32
N ALA A 152 24.96 -24.27 9.52
CA ALA A 152 25.70 -24.13 10.76
C ALA A 152 26.47 -25.42 11.11
N GLN A 153 25.84 -26.59 10.92
CA GLN A 153 26.50 -27.88 11.10
C GLN A 153 27.67 -28.07 10.12
N GLN A 154 27.46 -27.75 8.84
CA GLN A 154 28.53 -27.82 7.84
C GLN A 154 29.71 -26.90 8.21
N CYS A 155 29.42 -25.68 8.63
CA CYS A 155 30.44 -24.72 9.07
C CYS A 155 31.25 -25.24 10.27
N ALA A 156 30.59 -25.89 11.23
CA ALA A 156 31.29 -26.52 12.35
C ALA A 156 32.23 -27.65 11.89
N THR A 157 31.78 -28.50 10.97
CA THR A 157 32.61 -29.57 10.38
C THR A 157 33.79 -29.03 9.58
N ASP A 158 33.58 -27.97 8.78
CA ASP A 158 34.64 -27.32 8.01
C ASP A 158 35.70 -26.71 8.96
N LEU A 159 35.26 -26.10 10.06
CA LEU A 159 36.15 -25.54 11.09
C LEU A 159 37.01 -26.64 11.74
N GLU A 160 36.41 -27.76 12.14
CA GLU A 160 37.14 -28.91 12.70
C GLU A 160 38.16 -29.47 11.71
N THR A 161 37.80 -29.58 10.43
CA THR A 161 38.68 -30.06 9.36
C THR A 161 39.87 -29.11 9.14
N CYS A 162 39.64 -27.80 9.15
CA CYS A 162 40.71 -26.80 9.07
C CYS A 162 41.67 -26.88 10.26
N GLN A 163 41.14 -27.07 11.48
CA GLN A 163 41.98 -27.19 12.68
C GLN A 163 42.78 -28.49 12.69
N ALA A 164 42.19 -29.61 12.22
CA ALA A 164 42.88 -30.90 12.12
C ALA A 164 43.99 -30.90 11.05
N ASN A 165 43.79 -30.21 9.93
CA ASN A 165 44.77 -30.11 8.85
C ASN A 165 45.87 -29.05 9.10
N GLY A 166 45.70 -28.16 10.08
CA GLY A 166 46.67 -27.13 10.45
C GLY A 166 47.84 -27.60 11.34
N GLY A 167 47.93 -28.90 11.64
CA GLY A 167 48.86 -29.46 12.63
C GLY A 167 50.27 -29.85 12.15
N GLY A 168 50.67 -29.57 10.90
CA GLY A 168 51.92 -30.13 10.37
C GLY A 168 52.67 -29.26 9.37
N GLY A 169 53.67 -28.52 9.86
CA GLY A 169 54.94 -28.32 9.14
C GLY A 169 55.28 -26.90 8.67
N GLY A 170 56.39 -26.36 9.21
CA GLY A 170 57.38 -25.66 8.39
C GLY A 170 57.46 -24.14 8.51
N SER A 171 58.37 -23.69 9.38
CA SER A 171 59.32 -22.58 9.25
C SER A 171 59.10 -21.48 8.20
N GLY A 172 59.18 -20.23 8.67
CA GLY A 172 59.88 -19.14 7.99
C GLY A 172 59.04 -18.35 6.99
N GLY A 173 58.72 -17.11 7.35
CA GLY A 173 58.09 -16.17 6.43
C GLY A 173 57.65 -14.90 7.11
N ASP A 174 58.60 -14.01 7.34
CA ASP A 174 58.34 -12.58 7.53
C ASP A 174 57.41 -12.09 6.42
N GLY A 175 56.30 -11.43 6.77
CA GLY A 175 55.38 -10.94 5.75
C GLY A 175 54.05 -10.42 6.27
N SER A 176 54.12 -9.24 6.90
CA SER A 176 53.16 -8.14 6.73
C SER A 176 51.67 -8.35 7.04
N GLY A 177 51.18 -7.50 7.95
CA GLY A 177 49.88 -6.86 7.77
C GLY A 177 48.83 -7.28 8.78
N GLY A 178 48.96 -6.76 10.00
CA GLY A 178 47.86 -6.74 10.97
C GLY A 178 46.60 -6.12 10.35
N GLY A 179 45.49 -6.84 10.53
CA GLY A 179 44.16 -6.39 10.19
C GLY A 179 43.77 -5.16 10.98
N GLY A 180 43.15 -4.21 10.29
CA GLY A 180 42.79 -2.92 10.85
C GLY A 180 42.74 -1.83 9.79
N SER A 181 42.02 -2.06 8.70
CA SER A 181 41.71 -1.03 7.70
C SER A 181 40.47 -1.52 6.93
N GLY A 182 39.32 -0.86 7.04
CA GLY A 182 39.10 0.38 6.31
C GLY A 182 38.47 0.13 4.91
N ASN A 183 38.12 -1.10 4.56
CA ASN A 183 37.40 -1.36 3.30
C ASN A 183 35.92 -1.03 3.48
N SER A 184 35.55 0.23 3.20
CA SER A 184 34.17 0.62 2.95
C SER A 184 33.56 -0.41 1.98
N ARG A 185 32.41 -0.99 2.33
CA ARG A 185 31.73 -2.00 1.50
C ARG A 185 30.78 -1.35 0.49
N ASP A 186 31.01 -0.09 0.16
CA ASP A 186 30.24 0.61 -0.86
C ASP A 186 30.66 0.18 -2.26
N CYS A 187 29.83 0.51 -3.25
CA CYS A 187 30.07 0.12 -4.64
C CYS A 187 31.27 0.84 -5.26
N ALA A 188 31.71 1.97 -4.68
CA ALA A 188 32.90 2.69 -5.14
C ALA A 188 34.21 2.04 -4.65
N SER A 189 34.12 1.25 -3.57
CA SER A 189 35.24 0.61 -2.88
C SER A 189 35.33 -0.89 -3.16
N GLY A 190 34.63 -1.37 -4.19
CA GLY A 190 34.68 -2.75 -4.67
C GLY A 190 33.51 -3.65 -4.24
N GLY A 191 32.50 -3.11 -3.55
CA GLY A 191 31.27 -3.85 -3.25
C GLY A 191 30.49 -4.21 -4.52
N GLN A 192 29.87 -5.39 -4.53
CA GLN A 192 29.09 -5.92 -5.65
C GLN A 192 27.61 -6.05 -5.29
N THR A 193 26.74 -5.93 -6.30
CA THR A 193 25.32 -6.21 -6.11
C THR A 193 25.12 -7.66 -5.66
N GLY A 194 24.39 -7.84 -4.55
CA GLY A 194 24.16 -9.16 -3.95
C GLY A 194 25.07 -9.45 -2.76
N ASP A 195 26.08 -8.61 -2.51
CA ASP A 195 26.90 -8.71 -1.29
C ASP A 195 26.00 -8.59 -0.06
N ASN A 196 26.15 -9.52 0.85
CA ASN A 196 25.44 -9.52 2.12
C ASN A 196 26.43 -9.29 3.25
N PHE A 197 26.11 -8.38 4.16
CA PHE A 197 26.97 -8.09 5.30
C PHE A 197 26.16 -7.73 6.53
N VAL A 198 26.75 -7.92 7.71
CA VAL A 198 26.13 -7.52 8.98
C VAL A 198 26.79 -6.25 9.47
N VAL A 199 25.98 -5.23 9.75
CA VAL A 199 26.41 -3.96 10.36
C VAL A 199 25.48 -3.67 11.51
N HIS A 200 26.05 -3.52 12.71
CA HIS A 200 25.32 -3.31 13.95
C HIS A 200 24.15 -4.28 14.15
N GLY A 201 24.39 -5.58 13.99
CA GLY A 201 23.39 -6.64 14.21
C GLY A 201 22.19 -6.61 13.26
N VAL A 202 22.28 -5.89 12.14
CA VAL A 202 21.32 -5.94 11.05
C VAL A 202 22.02 -6.52 9.82
N LYS A 203 21.41 -7.51 9.17
CA LYS A 203 21.90 -8.06 7.91
C LYS A 203 21.44 -7.14 6.77
N TRP A 204 22.38 -6.69 5.95
CA TRP A 204 22.15 -5.80 4.82
C TRP A 204 22.49 -6.51 3.51
N GLY A 205 21.71 -6.23 2.47
CA GLY A 205 22.02 -6.58 1.09
C GLY A 205 22.40 -5.34 0.29
N LEU A 206 23.57 -5.37 -0.36
CA LEU A 206 24.09 -4.30 -1.21
C LEU A 206 23.53 -4.41 -2.62
N VAL A 207 23.17 -3.28 -3.21
CA VAL A 207 22.87 -3.17 -4.62
C VAL A 207 23.57 -1.94 -5.20
N CYS A 208 24.34 -2.19 -6.25
CA CYS A 208 25.19 -1.23 -6.95
C CYS A 208 24.62 -0.92 -8.33
N ASP A 209 24.59 0.37 -8.70
CA ASP A 209 24.33 0.86 -10.06
C ASP A 209 23.14 0.22 -10.78
N ARG A 210 21.99 0.16 -10.12
CA ARG A 210 20.72 -0.14 -10.80
C ARG A 210 19.72 0.98 -10.62
N THR A 211 18.96 1.24 -11.68
CA THR A 211 17.67 1.91 -11.62
C THR A 211 16.70 1.05 -10.81
N PHE A 212 16.62 1.29 -9.50
CA PHE A 212 15.59 0.68 -8.64
C PHE A 212 14.18 1.16 -9.07
N THR A 213 13.01 0.66 -8.65
CA THR A 213 11.68 1.09 -9.19
C THR A 213 10.56 1.22 -8.14
N GLY A 214 9.97 2.42 -7.92
CA GLY A 214 8.75 2.76 -7.15
C GLY A 214 8.90 3.85 -6.05
N LEU A 215 7.96 3.93 -5.10
CA LEU A 215 7.63 5.10 -4.26
C LEU A 215 8.18 5.03 -2.81
N ALA A 216 9.30 5.72 -2.54
CA ALA A 216 9.83 5.92 -1.19
C ALA A 216 9.54 7.33 -0.65
N SER A 217 9.18 7.43 0.64
CA SER A 217 9.29 8.70 1.37
C SER A 217 10.70 8.86 1.93
N GLU A 218 11.39 9.93 1.55
CA GLU A 218 12.66 10.31 2.17
C GLU A 218 12.40 10.71 3.62
N GLN A 219 13.08 10.06 4.57
CA GLN A 219 12.91 10.30 6.01
C GLN A 219 13.97 11.27 6.55
N GLY A 220 14.72 11.91 5.66
CA GLY A 220 15.88 12.73 5.95
C GLY A 220 17.19 12.10 5.47
N GLY A 221 18.29 12.75 5.79
CA GLY A 221 19.63 12.31 5.40
C GLY A 221 20.71 13.02 6.21
N VAL A 222 21.93 12.52 6.08
CA VAL A 222 23.14 13.05 6.69
C VAL A 222 24.24 13.15 5.63
N ASN A 223 25.04 14.20 5.71
CA ASN A 223 26.12 14.48 4.76
C ASN A 223 27.47 14.38 5.47
N GLY A 224 28.53 14.08 4.72
CA GLY A 224 29.89 13.99 5.27
C GLY A 224 30.11 12.78 6.17
N VAL A 225 29.30 11.73 6.00
CA VAL A 225 29.43 10.46 6.73
C VAL A 225 29.99 9.38 5.81
N THR A 226 30.67 8.39 6.38
CA THR A 226 31.06 7.18 5.64
C THR A 226 29.86 6.27 5.41
N PHE A 227 29.99 5.28 4.53
CA PHE A 227 28.94 4.29 4.29
C PHE A 227 28.58 3.50 5.55
N ASP A 228 29.57 3.09 6.33
CA ASP A 228 29.34 2.36 7.59
C ASP A 228 28.64 3.22 8.64
N GLU A 229 28.99 4.52 8.75
CA GLU A 229 28.32 5.44 9.67
C GLU A 229 26.86 5.72 9.22
N CYS A 230 26.62 5.80 7.91
CA CYS A 230 25.28 5.87 7.33
C CYS A 230 24.42 4.64 7.71
N LEU A 231 25.00 3.43 7.59
CA LEU A 231 24.33 2.18 7.97
C LEU A 231 24.06 2.08 9.47
N LYS A 232 25.02 2.49 10.30
CA LYS A 232 24.87 2.54 11.76
C LYS A 232 23.69 3.40 12.18
N GLN A 233 23.61 4.63 11.67
CA GLN A 233 22.51 5.54 12.00
C GLN A 233 21.16 4.99 11.54
N CYS A 234 21.12 4.26 10.42
CA CYS A 234 19.91 3.58 9.97
C CYS A 234 19.54 2.41 10.90
N ALA A 235 20.50 1.59 11.30
CA ALA A 235 20.30 0.48 12.23
C ALA A 235 19.81 0.93 13.62
N ASP A 236 20.33 2.05 14.13
CA ASP A 236 19.90 2.63 15.40
C ASP A 236 18.44 3.11 15.33
N ARG A 237 18.06 3.80 14.23
CA ARG A 237 16.66 4.20 13.98
C ARG A 237 15.73 2.99 13.84
N TYR A 238 16.21 1.93 13.18
CA TYR A 238 15.47 0.68 13.02
C TYR A 238 15.17 0.01 14.37
N ARG A 239 16.13 -0.01 15.30
CA ARG A 239 15.97 -0.63 16.64
C ARG A 239 15.09 0.16 17.60
N GLN A 240 15.06 1.48 17.48
CA GLN A 240 14.32 2.35 18.41
C GLN A 240 12.81 2.40 18.14
N GLY A 241 12.28 1.62 17.19
CA GLY A 241 10.85 1.61 16.85
C GLY A 241 10.35 2.94 16.25
N GLN A 242 11.25 3.88 15.96
CA GLN A 242 10.95 5.17 15.38
C GLN A 242 10.95 5.08 13.85
N ASN A 243 9.81 4.71 13.26
CA ASN A 243 9.48 4.82 11.82
C ASN A 243 10.69 4.77 10.85
N ASN A 244 11.45 3.69 11.01
CA ASN A 244 11.66 2.70 9.98
C ASN A 244 12.60 3.12 8.84
N CYS A 245 13.87 3.34 9.18
CA CYS A 245 14.96 3.28 8.20
C CYS A 245 15.18 1.80 7.81
N TRP A 246 14.69 1.41 6.64
CA TRP A 246 14.79 0.05 6.09
C TRP A 246 15.81 -0.07 4.97
N SER A 247 16.15 1.06 4.36
CA SER A 247 17.20 1.16 3.37
C SER A 247 17.88 2.51 3.45
N VAL A 248 19.13 2.53 2.99
CA VAL A 248 19.91 3.74 2.79
C VAL A 248 20.30 3.86 1.33
N ASP A 249 20.21 5.07 0.79
CA ASP A 249 20.87 5.45 -0.45
C ASP A 249 22.12 6.23 -0.08
N TYR A 250 23.30 5.76 -0.53
CA TYR A 250 24.59 6.38 -0.24
C TYR A 250 25.31 6.78 -1.52
N HIS A 251 25.70 8.04 -1.62
CA HIS A 251 26.50 8.56 -2.72
C HIS A 251 27.95 8.74 -2.26
N ALA A 252 28.84 7.86 -2.73
CA ALA A 252 30.22 7.83 -2.26
C ALA A 252 30.98 9.14 -2.57
N ALA A 253 30.79 9.69 -3.78
CA ALA A 253 31.53 10.88 -4.23
C ALA A 253 31.20 12.15 -3.42
N SER A 254 29.96 12.27 -2.92
CA SER A 254 29.55 13.43 -2.12
C SER A 254 29.32 13.10 -0.64
N GLN A 255 29.59 11.86 -0.22
CA GLN A 255 29.32 11.35 1.13
C GLN A 255 27.91 11.69 1.62
N GLN A 256 26.91 11.57 0.74
CA GLN A 256 25.52 11.84 1.06
C GLN A 256 24.82 10.52 1.40
N CYS A 257 24.18 10.48 2.57
CA CYS A 257 23.39 9.36 3.05
C CYS A 257 21.94 9.79 3.17
N LYS A 258 21.02 9.03 2.55
CA LYS A 258 19.58 9.28 2.60
C LYS A 258 18.88 8.08 3.22
N PHE A 259 18.10 8.33 4.26
CA PHE A 259 17.31 7.31 4.95
C PHE A 259 15.97 7.14 4.26
N LYS A 260 15.58 5.89 4.00
CA LYS A 260 14.35 5.55 3.28
C LYS A 260 13.49 4.60 4.12
N ARG A 261 12.19 4.87 4.11
CA ARG A 261 11.16 3.97 4.67
C ARG A 261 10.61 3.10 3.55
N PHE A 262 10.60 1.78 3.75
CA PHE A 262 10.07 0.84 2.77
C PHE A 262 8.54 0.94 2.70
N LEU A 263 7.99 1.28 1.53
CA LEU A 263 6.55 1.22 1.23
C LEU A 263 6.21 0.25 0.08
N GLY A 264 7.19 -0.53 -0.38
CA GLY A 264 7.09 -1.33 -1.59
C GLY A 264 8.33 -1.12 -2.45
N ASN A 265 8.39 -1.73 -3.63
CA ASN A 265 9.53 -1.59 -4.55
C ASN A 265 9.79 -0.09 -4.84
N ASP A 266 11.05 0.39 -4.81
CA ASP A 266 11.41 1.84 -4.81
C ASP A 266 12.48 2.26 -5.85
N ARG A 267 12.44 3.46 -6.48
CA ARG A 267 13.37 4.01 -7.56
C ARG A 267 14.17 5.22 -7.08
N HIS A 268 15.44 5.35 -7.49
CA HIS A 268 16.21 6.61 -7.48
C HIS A 268 17.04 6.68 -8.78
N ASN A 269 17.15 7.85 -9.40
CA ASN A 269 17.65 7.99 -10.77
C ASN A 269 18.87 8.91 -10.80
N SER A 270 20.01 8.42 -10.32
CA SER A 270 21.30 9.11 -10.46
C SER A 270 22.44 8.08 -10.38
N PRO A 271 23.40 8.08 -11.32
CA PRO A 271 24.59 7.23 -11.25
C PRO A 271 25.43 7.55 -10.00
N GLY A 272 26.16 6.56 -9.47
CA GLY A 272 27.07 6.74 -8.33
C GLY A 272 26.45 6.53 -6.94
N TRP A 273 25.20 6.05 -6.88
CA TRP A 273 24.51 5.73 -5.63
C TRP A 273 24.54 4.22 -5.35
N CYS A 274 24.86 3.87 -4.10
CA CYS A 274 24.79 2.53 -3.56
C CYS A 274 23.52 2.42 -2.70
N ARG A 275 22.78 1.32 -2.79
CA ARG A 275 21.68 1.04 -1.87
C ARG A 275 22.02 -0.15 -0.99
N ALA A 276 21.83 0.01 0.32
CA ALA A 276 21.82 -1.12 1.25
C ALA A 276 20.43 -1.28 1.84
N LYS A 277 19.90 -2.51 1.81
CA LYS A 277 18.58 -2.87 2.33
C LYS A 277 18.72 -3.82 3.51
N ALA A 278 18.01 -3.54 4.60
CA ALA A 278 17.92 -4.47 5.72
C ALA A 278 17.14 -5.73 5.28
N LEU A 279 17.74 -6.91 5.48
CA LEU A 279 17.18 -8.22 5.15
C LEU A 279 16.53 -8.87 6.38
N SER A 280 17.17 -8.75 7.55
CA SER A 280 16.68 -9.23 8.83
C SER A 280 17.51 -8.65 9.98
N GLN A 281 17.01 -8.74 11.21
CA GLN A 281 17.90 -8.69 12.37
C GLN A 281 18.78 -9.94 12.36
N ALA A 282 20.06 -9.77 12.69
CA ALA A 282 21.00 -10.88 12.86
C ALA A 282 20.93 -11.41 14.29
#